data_AF-T0FTI2-F1
#
_entry.id   AF-T0FTI2-F1
#
_cell.length_a   1.000
_cell.length_b   1.000
_cell.length_c   1.000
_cell.angle_alpha   90.00
_cell.angle_beta   90.00
_cell.angle_gamma   90.00
#
_symmetry.space_group_name_H-M   'P 1'
#
loop_
_entity.id
_entity.type
_entity.pdbx_description
1 polymer ?
#
loop_
_entity_poly.entity_id
_entity_poly.type
_entity_poly.pdbx_seq_one_letter_code
_entity_poly.pdbx_strand_id
1 'polypeptide(L)'
;MNLNILNLESVFSSTKKIIGDYMKRKPYWKFFISTFLILGLLNCSPSKENNDDELLLLGISVQNYWEIEGTWNYFNGTKSYAGDLFNENGTVLVGQYIITKTKMTRDIRDTGFGASKLIGDVIEIDRSKKVVYVQFTQDSTFSKGKFAWYRWTSKDGYYYICPDLSGVNNQNTLEQAKADNLDNFTDTTNINAGCGLNSGFDPAPWSRLEIKTN
;
A
#
# COMPACT_ATOMS: atom_id res chain seq x y z
N MET A 1 64.69 37.57 22.47
CA MET A 1 63.78 37.29 21.36
C MET A 1 63.98 35.83 20.96
N ASN A 2 63.01 34.97 21.24
CA ASN A 2 62.83 33.68 20.57
C ASN A 2 61.36 33.26 20.75
N LEU A 3 60.64 33.17 19.63
CA LEU A 3 59.22 32.81 19.56
C LEU A 3 59.04 31.31 19.77
N ASN A 4 58.15 30.92 20.68
CA ASN A 4 57.59 29.57 20.72
C ASN A 4 56.59 29.41 19.57
N ILE A 5 56.97 28.66 18.54
CA ILE A 5 56.06 28.19 17.49
C ILE A 5 55.28 27.00 18.07
N LEU A 6 54.00 27.22 18.37
CA LEU A 6 53.05 26.15 18.68
C LEU A 6 52.81 25.31 17.42
N ASN A 7 53.06 24.02 17.56
CA ASN A 7 53.00 23.02 16.51
C ASN A 7 51.54 22.81 16.05
N LEU A 8 51.19 23.39 14.89
CA LEU A 8 49.83 23.40 14.31
C LEU A 8 49.37 22.02 13.80
N GLU A 9 50.21 20.99 13.83
CA GLU A 9 49.86 19.65 13.31
C GLU A 9 48.94 18.83 14.24
N SER A 10 48.84 19.15 15.54
CA SER A 10 48.02 18.37 16.48
C SER A 10 46.52 18.69 16.40
N VAL A 11 46.14 19.87 15.88
CA VAL A 11 44.75 20.31 15.77
C VAL A 11 44.06 19.74 14.51
N PHE A 12 44.81 19.47 13.45
CA PHE A 12 44.27 18.93 12.19
C PHE A 12 44.03 17.41 12.20
N SER A 13 44.58 16.67 13.16
CA SER A 13 44.37 15.22 13.30
C SER A 13 43.03 14.90 13.99
N SER A 14 42.58 15.75 14.91
CA SER A 14 41.33 15.57 15.66
C SER A 14 40.09 15.83 14.79
N THR A 15 40.12 16.84 13.90
CA THR A 15 38.99 17.20 13.04
C THR A 15 38.78 16.23 11.87
N LYS A 16 39.84 15.60 11.37
CA LYS A 16 39.72 14.59 10.30
C LYS A 16 39.01 13.30 10.77
N LYS A 17 39.16 12.96 12.05
CA LYS A 17 38.52 11.77 12.66
C LYS A 17 37.03 12.00 12.94
N ILE A 18 36.63 13.23 13.25
CA ILE A 18 35.21 13.59 13.50
C ILE A 18 34.41 13.63 12.19
N ILE A 19 35.02 14.06 11.08
CA ILE A 19 34.35 14.12 9.76
C ILE A 19 34.32 12.73 9.08
N GLY A 20 35.36 11.91 9.27
CA GLY A 20 35.46 10.57 8.67
C GLY A 20 34.50 9.53 9.23
N ASP A 21 34.08 9.66 10.50
CA ASP A 21 33.14 8.71 11.13
C ASP A 21 31.66 9.13 11.04
N TYR A 22 31.37 10.39 10.66
CA TYR A 22 29.98 10.85 10.49
C TYR A 22 29.35 10.40 9.15
N MET A 23 30.15 9.95 8.18
CA MET A 23 29.67 9.47 6.87
C MET A 23 29.30 7.98 6.82
N LYS A 24 29.34 7.25 7.94
CA LYS A 24 29.05 5.80 7.97
C LYS A 24 27.66 5.42 8.49
N ARG A 25 26.69 6.35 8.58
CA ARG A 25 25.36 6.02 9.12
C ARG A 25 24.20 6.59 8.30
N LYS A 26 23.49 5.64 7.66
CA LYS A 26 22.05 5.61 7.30
C LYS A 26 21.61 6.27 5.97
N PRO A 27 20.60 5.70 5.28
CA PRO A 27 20.20 6.05 3.90
C PRO A 27 19.46 7.39 3.75
N TYR A 28 19.43 8.23 4.80
CA TYR A 28 18.68 9.49 4.83
C TYR A 28 19.34 10.64 4.06
N TRP A 29 20.61 10.51 3.67
CA TRP A 29 21.30 11.56 2.91
C TRP A 29 20.73 11.77 1.50
N LYS A 30 20.20 10.71 0.88
CA LYS A 30 19.56 10.82 -0.45
C LYS A 30 18.30 11.69 -0.43
N PHE A 31 17.60 11.76 0.71
CA PHE A 31 16.43 12.62 0.88
C PHE A 31 16.82 14.09 1.02
N PHE A 32 17.91 14.41 1.74
CA PHE A 32 18.36 15.80 1.91
C PHE A 32 18.82 16.46 0.61
N ILE A 33 19.46 15.71 -0.30
CA ILE A 33 19.87 16.25 -1.61
C ILE A 33 18.64 16.55 -2.50
N SER A 34 17.62 15.70 -2.46
CA SER A 34 16.36 15.91 -3.21
C SER A 34 15.63 17.17 -2.73
N THR A 35 15.52 17.37 -1.41
CA THR A 35 14.87 18.56 -0.85
C THR A 35 15.63 19.85 -1.19
N PHE A 36 16.97 19.82 -1.24
CA PHE A 36 17.78 20.98 -1.62
C PHE A 36 17.68 21.32 -3.13
N LEU A 37 17.54 20.31 -4.00
CA LEU A 37 17.32 20.51 -5.43
C LEU A 37 15.93 21.10 -5.74
N ILE A 38 14.90 20.68 -5.01
CA ILE A 38 13.54 21.20 -5.15
C ILE A 38 13.46 22.66 -4.63
N LEU A 39 14.11 22.96 -3.50
CA LEU A 39 14.17 24.33 -2.95
C LEU A 39 15.09 25.27 -3.75
N GLY A 40 16.11 24.73 -4.43
CA GLY A 40 17.03 25.49 -5.27
C GLY A 40 16.40 26.00 -6.58
N LEU A 41 15.39 25.30 -7.11
CA LEU A 41 14.67 25.73 -8.31
C LEU A 41 13.63 26.83 -8.04
N LEU A 42 13.16 26.98 -6.80
CA LEU A 42 12.19 28.03 -6.42
C LEU A 42 12.79 29.44 -6.29
N ASN A 43 14.12 29.57 -6.24
CA ASN A 43 14.80 30.86 -6.03
C ASN A 43 15.58 31.36 -7.24
N CYS A 44 15.42 30.76 -8.42
CA CYS A 44 16.11 31.18 -9.64
C CYS A 44 15.16 31.35 -10.82
N SER A 45 14.09 32.16 -10.66
CA SER A 45 13.37 32.81 -11.76
C SER A 45 12.51 33.95 -11.24
N PRO A 46 12.72 35.21 -11.67
CA PRO A 46 11.75 36.26 -11.48
C PRO A 46 10.76 36.24 -12.65
N SER A 47 9.72 35.42 -12.54
CA SER A 47 8.47 35.63 -13.28
C SER A 47 7.30 35.35 -12.35
N LYS A 48 6.57 36.40 -12.01
CA LYS A 48 5.25 36.32 -11.37
C LYS A 48 4.27 35.70 -12.37
N GLU A 49 3.31 34.95 -11.83
CA GLU A 49 2.24 34.17 -12.47
C GLU A 49 2.60 32.70 -12.74
N ASN A 50 1.80 31.79 -12.14
CA ASN A 50 1.69 30.33 -12.32
C ASN A 50 2.24 29.34 -11.26
N ASN A 51 2.84 29.78 -10.15
CA ASN A 51 3.29 28.81 -9.13
C ASN A 51 2.13 28.25 -8.27
N ASP A 52 1.07 29.04 -8.06
CA ASP A 52 -0.09 28.64 -7.26
C ASP A 52 -0.94 27.57 -7.95
N ASP A 53 -1.08 27.65 -9.28
CA ASP A 53 -1.85 26.69 -10.07
C ASP A 53 -1.16 25.32 -10.18
N GLU A 54 0.17 25.28 -10.29
CA GLU A 54 0.93 24.03 -10.27
C GLU A 54 0.88 23.36 -8.89
N LEU A 55 0.99 24.13 -7.81
CA LEU A 55 0.84 23.62 -6.45
C LEU A 55 -0.58 23.14 -6.15
N LEU A 56 -1.60 23.80 -6.69
CA LEU A 56 -2.99 23.34 -6.64
C LEU A 56 -3.20 22.07 -7.44
N LEU A 57 -2.64 21.95 -8.65
CA LEU A 57 -2.72 20.73 -9.46
C LEU A 57 -2.00 19.55 -8.77
N LEU A 58 -0.83 19.80 -8.17
CA LEU A 58 -0.09 18.82 -7.38
C LEU A 58 -0.87 18.43 -6.12
N GLY A 59 -1.46 19.40 -5.43
CA GLY A 59 -2.35 19.15 -4.29
C GLY A 59 -3.57 18.31 -4.66
N ILE A 60 -4.25 18.65 -5.76
CA ILE A 60 -5.41 17.92 -6.29
C ILE A 60 -5.00 16.51 -6.72
N SER A 61 -3.86 16.34 -7.38
CA SER A 61 -3.38 15.02 -7.84
C SER A 61 -2.96 14.12 -6.68
N VAL A 62 -2.31 14.65 -5.64
CA VAL A 62 -1.97 13.90 -4.42
C VAL A 62 -3.23 13.51 -3.64
N GLN A 63 -4.24 14.40 -3.55
CA GLN A 63 -5.51 14.05 -2.92
C GLN A 63 -6.30 13.00 -3.71
N ASN A 64 -6.17 13.02 -5.04
CA ASN A 64 -6.81 12.06 -5.92
C ASN A 64 -6.04 10.75 -6.08
N TYR A 65 -4.77 10.70 -5.67
CA TYR A 65 -3.95 9.50 -5.73
C TYR A 65 -4.55 8.42 -4.82
N TRP A 66 -4.77 7.24 -5.37
CA TRP A 66 -5.25 6.09 -4.60
C TRP A 66 -4.20 4.98 -4.68
N GLU A 67 -3.67 4.60 -3.53
CA GLU A 67 -2.48 3.75 -3.38
C GLU A 67 -2.56 2.40 -4.10
N ILE A 68 -3.76 1.83 -4.18
CA ILE A 68 -4.01 0.51 -4.76
C ILE A 68 -4.68 0.58 -6.13
N GLU A 69 -4.86 1.77 -6.71
CA GLU A 69 -5.35 1.91 -8.09
C GLU A 69 -4.32 1.33 -9.06
N GLY A 70 -4.77 0.43 -9.94
CA GLY A 70 -3.92 -0.23 -10.92
C GLY A 70 -4.29 -1.67 -11.22
N THR A 71 -3.43 -2.31 -12.00
CA THR A 71 -3.52 -3.72 -12.37
C THR A 71 -2.44 -4.50 -11.64
N TRP A 72 -2.86 -5.47 -10.83
CA TRP A 72 -2.02 -6.20 -9.89
C TRP A 72 -2.08 -7.69 -10.16
N ASN A 73 -0.92 -8.35 -10.13
CA ASN A 73 -0.87 -9.77 -9.80
C ASN A 73 -1.04 -9.89 -8.29
N TYR A 74 -1.83 -10.86 -7.83
CA TYR A 74 -1.92 -11.12 -6.39
C TYR A 74 -1.54 -12.53 -5.99
N PHE A 75 -0.88 -12.60 -4.84
CA PHE A 75 -0.29 -13.80 -4.29
C PHE A 75 -0.98 -14.19 -2.98
N ASN A 76 -0.93 -15.48 -2.67
CA ASN A 76 -1.56 -16.10 -1.50
C ASN A 76 -0.93 -15.72 -0.14
N GLY A 77 -0.13 -14.67 -0.03
CA GLY A 77 0.41 -14.24 1.26
C GLY A 77 1.67 -13.40 1.17
N THR A 78 2.46 -13.44 2.23
CA THR A 78 3.73 -12.72 2.32
C THR A 78 4.85 -13.52 1.68
N LYS A 79 6.00 -12.88 1.41
CA LYS A 79 7.13 -13.59 0.78
C LYS A 79 7.64 -14.77 1.60
N SER A 80 7.48 -14.70 2.92
CA SER A 80 8.00 -15.69 3.88
C SER A 80 6.91 -16.43 4.65
N TYR A 81 5.63 -16.15 4.38
CA TYR A 81 4.50 -16.77 5.06
C TYR A 81 3.29 -16.89 4.13
N ALA A 82 2.80 -18.11 3.98
CA ALA A 82 1.77 -18.45 3.01
C ALA A 82 0.35 -18.49 3.57
N GLY A 83 0.16 -18.22 4.86
CA GLY A 83 -1.09 -18.52 5.55
C GLY A 83 -1.19 -19.98 6.01
N ASP A 84 -1.93 -20.23 7.07
CA ASP A 84 -2.02 -21.55 7.71
C ASP A 84 -2.74 -22.61 6.84
N LEU A 85 -3.47 -22.18 5.79
CA LEU A 85 -4.19 -23.06 4.86
C LEU A 85 -3.38 -23.48 3.62
N PHE A 86 -2.19 -22.91 3.42
CA PHE A 86 -1.36 -23.19 2.26
C PHE A 86 -0.12 -23.99 2.66
N ASN A 87 0.07 -25.14 2.01
CA ASN A 87 1.25 -25.99 2.19
C ASN A 87 2.47 -25.53 1.36
N GLU A 88 2.33 -24.45 0.58
CA GLU A 88 3.37 -23.89 -0.28
C GLU A 88 3.75 -22.48 0.16
N ASN A 89 4.88 -21.92 -0.30
CA ASN A 89 5.29 -20.54 0.04
C ASN A 89 4.22 -19.50 -0.37
N GLY A 90 4.19 -18.33 0.29
CA GLY A 90 3.30 -17.21 -0.05
C GLY A 90 3.67 -16.49 -1.36
N THR A 91 4.23 -17.23 -2.30
CA THR A 91 4.69 -16.80 -3.62
C THR A 91 3.86 -17.44 -4.73
N VAL A 92 2.76 -18.12 -4.41
CA VAL A 92 1.85 -18.69 -5.40
C VAL A 92 1.01 -17.56 -5.99
N LEU A 93 1.09 -17.38 -7.31
CA LEU A 93 0.25 -16.45 -8.05
C LEU A 93 -1.17 -17.00 -8.10
N VAL A 94 -2.10 -16.32 -7.43
CA VAL A 94 -3.50 -16.76 -7.34
C VAL A 94 -4.35 -16.16 -8.45
N GLY A 95 -4.03 -14.92 -8.87
CA GLY A 95 -4.85 -14.24 -9.86
C GLY A 95 -4.48 -12.80 -10.09
N GLN A 96 -5.45 -12.02 -10.55
CA GLN A 96 -5.27 -10.60 -10.84
C GLN A 96 -6.38 -9.76 -10.24
N TYR A 97 -6.01 -8.57 -9.78
CA TYR A 97 -6.93 -7.48 -9.48
C TYR A 97 -6.77 -6.37 -10.53
N ILE A 98 -7.89 -5.80 -10.96
CA ILE A 98 -7.91 -4.50 -11.64
C ILE A 98 -8.75 -3.57 -10.79
N ILE A 99 -8.14 -2.50 -10.31
CA ILE A 99 -8.71 -1.60 -9.31
C ILE A 99 -8.69 -0.19 -9.90
N THR A 100 -9.86 0.40 -10.07
CA THR A 100 -10.04 1.79 -10.51
C THR A 100 -11.04 2.48 -9.59
N LYS A 101 -11.07 3.81 -9.59
CA LYS A 101 -12.00 4.57 -8.73
C LYS A 101 -13.48 4.22 -8.90
N THR A 102 -13.84 3.61 -10.03
CA THR A 102 -15.23 3.27 -10.36
C THR A 102 -15.49 1.77 -10.41
N LYS A 103 -14.46 0.94 -10.48
CA LYS A 103 -14.62 -0.50 -10.69
C LYS A 103 -13.52 -1.31 -10.05
N MET A 104 -13.90 -2.45 -9.52
CA MET A 104 -12.98 -3.45 -9.01
C MET A 104 -13.28 -4.80 -9.67
N THR A 105 -12.24 -5.42 -10.22
CA THR A 105 -12.33 -6.79 -10.73
C THR A 105 -11.31 -7.66 -10.03
N ARG A 106 -11.67 -8.92 -9.81
CA ARG A 106 -10.74 -9.96 -9.37
C ARG A 106 -10.99 -11.21 -10.16
N ASP A 107 -9.95 -11.71 -10.81
CA ASP A 107 -9.98 -12.99 -11.50
C ASP A 107 -9.09 -13.97 -10.74
N ILE A 108 -9.69 -15.06 -10.24
CA ILE A 108 -8.96 -16.17 -9.61
C ILE A 108 -8.57 -17.18 -10.69
N ARG A 109 -7.27 -17.48 -10.80
CA ARG A 109 -6.71 -18.46 -11.75
C ARG A 109 -6.59 -19.87 -11.17
N ASP A 110 -6.88 -20.03 -9.88
CA ASP A 110 -6.80 -21.29 -9.18
C ASP A 110 -7.99 -22.21 -9.49
N THR A 111 -7.68 -23.42 -9.96
CA THR A 111 -8.64 -24.48 -10.27
C THR A 111 -9.14 -25.23 -9.03
N GLY A 112 -8.49 -25.07 -7.86
CA GLY A 112 -8.82 -25.78 -6.61
C GLY A 112 -9.97 -25.16 -5.81
N PHE A 113 -10.10 -23.83 -5.84
CA PHE A 113 -11.14 -23.08 -5.11
C PHE A 113 -12.38 -22.74 -5.97
N GLY A 114 -12.41 -23.23 -7.20
CA GLY A 114 -13.38 -22.84 -8.22
C GLY A 114 -13.02 -21.47 -8.81
N ALA A 115 -12.89 -21.40 -10.14
CA ALA A 115 -12.66 -20.13 -10.81
C ALA A 115 -13.80 -19.17 -10.45
N SER A 116 -13.50 -18.15 -9.63
CA SER A 116 -14.45 -17.11 -9.27
C SER A 116 -14.00 -15.78 -9.86
N LYS A 117 -14.99 -15.06 -10.36
CA LYS A 117 -14.80 -13.76 -10.97
C LYS A 117 -15.59 -12.74 -10.16
N LEU A 118 -14.86 -11.80 -9.60
CA LEU A 118 -15.45 -10.61 -9.01
C LEU A 118 -15.49 -9.51 -10.03
N ILE A 119 -16.66 -8.88 -10.15
CA ILE A 119 -16.83 -7.63 -10.89
C ILE A 119 -17.77 -6.79 -10.03
N GLY A 120 -17.31 -5.63 -9.60
CA GLY A 120 -18.12 -4.74 -8.80
C GLY A 120 -17.85 -3.28 -9.12
N ASP A 121 -18.92 -2.50 -9.10
CA ASP A 121 -18.84 -1.05 -9.18
C ASP A 121 -18.43 -0.50 -7.82
N VAL A 122 -17.46 0.41 -7.80
CA VAL A 122 -17.01 1.06 -6.57
C VAL A 122 -18.03 2.12 -6.19
N ILE A 123 -18.66 1.91 -5.03
CA ILE A 123 -19.71 2.79 -4.51
C ILE A 123 -19.13 3.82 -3.55
N GLU A 124 -18.16 3.42 -2.74
CA GLU A 124 -17.53 4.29 -1.75
C GLU A 124 -16.09 3.86 -1.47
N ILE A 125 -15.21 4.84 -1.24
CA ILE A 125 -13.83 4.61 -0.78
C ILE A 125 -13.65 5.39 0.54
N ASP A 126 -13.56 4.68 1.65
CA ASP A 126 -13.19 5.27 2.95
C ASP A 126 -11.68 5.11 3.16
N ARG A 127 -10.96 6.20 2.86
CA ARG A 127 -9.49 6.27 2.98
C ARG A 127 -9.00 6.25 4.42
N SER A 128 -9.84 6.67 5.38
CA SER A 128 -9.48 6.69 6.80
C SER A 128 -9.39 5.26 7.35
N LYS A 129 -10.32 4.39 6.93
CA LYS A 129 -10.36 2.97 7.30
C LYS A 129 -9.63 2.06 6.32
N LYS A 130 -9.18 2.63 5.19
CA LYS A 130 -8.58 1.92 4.05
C LYS A 130 -9.48 0.81 3.55
N VAL A 131 -10.71 1.15 3.21
CA VAL A 131 -11.73 0.20 2.73
C VAL A 131 -12.46 0.73 1.49
N VAL A 132 -12.71 -0.16 0.54
CA VAL A 132 -13.54 0.07 -0.65
C VAL A 132 -14.83 -0.68 -0.46
N TYR A 133 -15.96 -0.03 -0.68
CA TYR A 133 -17.25 -0.69 -0.77
C TYR A 133 -17.63 -0.85 -2.23
N VAL A 134 -17.97 -2.07 -2.62
CA VAL A 134 -18.31 -2.42 -3.99
C VAL A 134 -19.72 -2.99 -4.05
N GLN A 135 -20.42 -2.72 -5.14
CA GLN A 135 -21.66 -3.40 -5.51
C GLN A 135 -21.35 -4.38 -6.63
N PHE A 136 -21.64 -5.66 -6.44
CA PHE A 136 -21.44 -6.67 -7.47
C PHE A 136 -22.36 -6.46 -8.66
N THR A 137 -21.79 -6.58 -9.85
CA THR A 137 -22.53 -6.61 -11.11
C THR A 137 -23.08 -8.03 -11.34
N GLN A 138 -24.08 -8.16 -12.23
CA GLN A 138 -24.77 -9.44 -12.46
C GLN A 138 -23.86 -10.54 -13.03
N ASP A 139 -22.76 -10.16 -13.68
CA ASP A 139 -21.75 -11.06 -14.24
C ASP A 139 -20.66 -11.47 -13.23
N SER A 140 -20.76 -11.03 -11.97
CA SER A 140 -19.93 -11.56 -10.89
C SER A 140 -20.42 -12.92 -10.42
N THR A 141 -19.48 -13.85 -10.19
CA THR A 141 -19.75 -15.19 -9.65
C THR A 141 -19.32 -15.35 -8.21
N PHE A 142 -18.93 -14.26 -7.53
CA PHE A 142 -18.25 -14.33 -6.24
C PHE A 142 -19.18 -14.61 -5.05
N SER A 143 -20.39 -14.04 -5.05
CA SER A 143 -21.30 -14.15 -3.91
C SER A 143 -22.77 -14.02 -4.32
N LYS A 144 -23.67 -14.49 -3.46
CA LYS A 144 -25.12 -14.25 -3.54
C LYS A 144 -25.52 -12.85 -3.06
N GLY A 145 -24.73 -12.21 -2.21
CA GLY A 145 -24.96 -10.84 -1.79
C GLY A 145 -24.70 -9.87 -2.94
N LYS A 146 -25.10 -8.61 -2.74
CA LYS A 146 -24.93 -7.54 -3.74
C LYS A 146 -23.81 -6.58 -3.39
N PHE A 147 -23.41 -6.50 -2.13
CA PHE A 147 -22.39 -5.59 -1.65
C PHE A 147 -21.31 -6.35 -0.91
N ALA A 148 -20.12 -5.78 -0.87
CA ALA A 148 -18.99 -6.28 -0.10
C ALA A 148 -18.02 -5.14 0.17
N TRP A 149 -17.15 -5.31 1.15
CA TRP A 149 -16.02 -4.43 1.37
C TRP A 149 -14.66 -5.07 1.02
N TYR A 150 -13.68 -4.25 0.67
CA TYR A 150 -12.30 -4.67 0.41
C TYR A 150 -11.39 -3.77 1.22
N ARG A 151 -10.77 -4.33 2.26
CA ARG A 151 -9.84 -3.56 3.10
C ARG A 151 -8.44 -3.69 2.55
N TRP A 152 -7.65 -2.63 2.60
CA TRP A 152 -6.25 -2.67 2.20
C TRP A 152 -5.31 -2.16 3.30
N THR A 153 -4.07 -2.63 3.24
CA THR A 153 -2.96 -2.14 4.06
C THR A 153 -1.65 -2.21 3.26
N SER A 154 -0.57 -1.70 3.83
CA SER A 154 0.76 -1.78 3.26
C SER A 154 1.80 -2.18 4.29
N LYS A 155 2.74 -3.04 3.89
CA LYS A 155 3.85 -3.49 4.72
C LYS A 155 5.02 -3.91 3.84
N ASP A 156 6.25 -3.60 4.28
CA ASP A 156 7.49 -4.02 3.61
C ASP A 156 7.56 -3.70 2.11
N GLY A 157 6.96 -2.57 1.70
CA GLY A 157 6.93 -2.11 0.30
C GLY A 157 5.86 -2.76 -0.59
N TYR A 158 4.99 -3.59 -0.02
CA TYR A 158 3.87 -4.23 -0.70
C TYR A 158 2.53 -3.67 -0.23
N TYR A 159 1.55 -3.70 -1.12
CA TYR A 159 0.14 -3.54 -0.77
C TYR A 159 -0.51 -4.90 -0.56
N TYR A 160 -1.49 -4.92 0.31
CA TYR A 160 -2.23 -6.12 0.69
C TYR A 160 -3.70 -5.81 0.69
N ILE A 161 -4.51 -6.70 0.12
CA ILE A 161 -5.96 -6.57 0.11
C ILE A 161 -6.62 -7.76 0.78
N CYS A 162 -7.61 -7.49 1.62
CA CYS A 162 -8.43 -8.49 2.26
C CYS A 162 -9.84 -8.39 1.67
N PRO A 163 -10.33 -9.44 0.99
CA PRO A 163 -11.73 -9.48 0.57
C PRO A 163 -12.68 -9.62 1.76
N ASP A 164 -13.91 -9.14 1.58
CA ASP A 164 -15.01 -9.41 2.49
C ASP A 164 -15.24 -10.93 2.63
N LEU A 165 -15.14 -11.42 3.86
CA LEU A 165 -15.49 -12.79 4.23
C LEU A 165 -16.60 -12.81 5.29
N SER A 166 -17.11 -11.67 5.74
CA SER A 166 -18.04 -11.52 6.88
C SER A 166 -19.51 -11.71 6.49
N GLY A 167 -19.84 -12.90 6.00
CA GLY A 167 -21.23 -13.19 5.64
C GLY A 167 -21.70 -12.45 4.38
N VAL A 168 -20.77 -12.20 3.45
CA VAL A 168 -20.98 -11.54 2.14
C VAL A 168 -22.22 -12.02 1.39
N ASN A 169 -22.64 -13.28 1.56
CA ASN A 169 -23.84 -13.83 0.95
C ASN A 169 -25.16 -13.16 1.38
N ASN A 170 -25.16 -12.38 2.47
CA ASN A 170 -26.34 -11.74 3.03
C ASN A 170 -26.32 -10.20 2.94
N GLN A 171 -25.22 -9.61 2.48
CA GLN A 171 -25.06 -8.16 2.32
C GLN A 171 -25.74 -7.69 1.02
N ASN A 172 -26.99 -7.27 1.13
CA ASN A 172 -27.83 -6.82 0.02
C ASN A 172 -27.91 -5.29 -0.11
N THR A 173 -27.42 -4.55 0.87
CA THR A 173 -27.30 -3.08 0.84
C THR A 173 -25.91 -2.60 1.25
N LEU A 174 -25.57 -1.36 0.90
CA LEU A 174 -24.31 -0.74 1.31
C LEU A 174 -24.21 -0.63 2.84
N GLU A 175 -25.31 -0.31 3.52
CA GLU A 175 -25.36 -0.16 4.98
C GLU A 175 -25.03 -1.46 5.69
N GLN A 176 -25.48 -2.60 5.13
CA GLN A 176 -25.14 -3.92 5.67
C GLN A 176 -23.63 -4.20 5.56
N ALA A 177 -23.00 -3.86 4.43
CA ALA A 177 -21.54 -3.98 4.31
C ALA A 177 -20.80 -3.01 5.22
N LYS A 178 -21.34 -1.81 5.47
CA LYS A 178 -20.74 -0.81 6.38
C LYS A 178 -20.95 -1.11 7.86
N ALA A 179 -21.92 -1.95 8.20
CA ALA A 179 -22.20 -2.35 9.58
C ALA A 179 -21.14 -3.31 10.14
N ASP A 180 -20.35 -3.94 9.27
CA ASP A 180 -19.27 -4.82 9.69
C ASP A 180 -18.18 -4.09 10.48
N ASN A 181 -17.79 -4.68 11.60
CA ASN A 181 -16.62 -4.24 12.33
C ASN A 181 -15.36 -4.74 11.60
N LEU A 182 -14.78 -3.89 10.76
CA LEU A 182 -13.60 -4.24 9.97
C LEU A 182 -12.45 -4.77 10.82
N ASP A 183 -12.22 -4.23 12.02
CA ASP A 183 -11.13 -4.67 12.91
C ASP A 183 -11.42 -6.02 13.56
N ASN A 184 -12.70 -6.41 13.65
CA ASN A 184 -13.09 -7.77 14.06
C ASN A 184 -12.77 -8.81 12.98
N PHE A 185 -12.82 -8.41 11.71
CA PHE A 185 -12.62 -9.30 10.56
C PHE A 185 -11.20 -9.23 9.97
N THR A 186 -10.43 -8.20 10.29
CA THR A 186 -9.13 -7.94 9.68
C THR A 186 -8.19 -7.24 10.64
N ASP A 187 -6.96 -7.73 10.73
CA ASP A 187 -5.89 -7.05 11.48
C ASP A 187 -4.90 -6.41 10.50
N THR A 188 -4.96 -5.09 10.37
CA THR A 188 -4.07 -4.33 9.48
C THR A 188 -2.64 -4.19 10.02
N THR A 189 -2.41 -4.50 11.29
CA THR A 189 -1.10 -4.44 11.95
C THR A 189 -0.34 -5.76 11.84
N ASN A 190 -1.07 -6.87 11.67
CA ASN A 190 -0.50 -8.20 11.50
C ASN A 190 -1.02 -8.90 10.23
N ILE A 191 -0.31 -8.70 9.12
CA ILE A 191 -0.65 -9.34 7.83
C ILE A 191 -0.64 -10.88 7.88
N ASN A 192 0.00 -11.48 8.90
CA ASN A 192 0.03 -12.93 9.10
C ASN A 192 -1.15 -13.43 9.95
N ALA A 193 -1.82 -12.57 10.73
CA ALA A 193 -3.05 -12.96 11.44
C ALA A 193 -4.20 -13.26 10.45
N GLY A 194 -4.08 -12.74 9.23
CA GLY A 194 -4.98 -13.05 8.14
C GLY A 194 -6.17 -12.09 8.02
N CYS A 195 -7.05 -12.49 7.13
CA CYS A 195 -8.22 -11.85 6.59
C CYS A 195 -9.41 -12.77 6.86
N GLY A 196 -10.55 -12.21 7.24
CA GLY A 196 -11.71 -13.00 7.65
C GLY A 196 -11.61 -13.54 9.09
N LEU A 197 -10.91 -12.83 9.98
CA LEU A 197 -10.93 -13.13 11.42
C LEU A 197 -12.38 -13.22 11.90
N ASN A 198 -12.76 -14.24 12.68
CA ASN A 198 -14.13 -14.39 13.19
C ASN A 198 -15.25 -14.41 12.12
N SER A 199 -14.93 -14.66 10.85
CA SER A 199 -15.91 -14.74 9.76
C SER A 199 -16.63 -16.09 9.69
N GLY A 200 -16.20 -17.06 10.49
CA GLY A 200 -16.60 -18.46 10.37
C GLY A 200 -15.83 -19.24 9.30
N PHE A 201 -14.94 -18.57 8.55
CA PHE A 201 -13.93 -19.19 7.70
C PHE A 201 -12.58 -19.21 8.42
N ASP A 202 -11.75 -20.20 8.09
CA ASP A 202 -10.36 -20.21 8.52
C ASP A 202 -9.68 -18.94 7.95
N PRO A 203 -9.01 -18.14 8.80
CA PRO A 203 -8.40 -16.89 8.36
C PRO A 203 -7.43 -17.13 7.19
N ALA A 204 -7.72 -16.49 6.07
CA ALA A 204 -6.86 -16.54 4.91
C ALA A 204 -5.77 -15.46 5.03
N PRO A 205 -4.55 -15.68 4.54
CA PRO A 205 -3.57 -14.61 4.44
C PRO A 205 -4.08 -13.46 3.56
N TRP A 206 -3.60 -12.25 3.80
CA TRP A 206 -3.93 -11.11 2.94
C TRP A 206 -3.39 -11.32 1.53
N SER A 207 -4.16 -10.92 0.50
CA SER A 207 -3.73 -10.99 -0.89
C SER A 207 -2.65 -9.95 -1.15
N ARG A 208 -1.39 -10.38 -1.30
CA ARG A 208 -0.28 -9.47 -1.61
C ARG A 208 -0.36 -9.01 -3.06
N LEU A 209 -0.38 -7.71 -3.29
CA LEU A 209 -0.42 -7.08 -4.61
C LEU A 209 0.99 -6.77 -5.10
N GLU A 210 1.30 -7.21 -6.31
CA GLU A 210 2.51 -6.83 -7.02
C GLU A 210 2.15 -6.31 -8.41
N ILE A 211 2.89 -5.29 -8.87
CA ILE A 211 2.67 -4.71 -10.19
C ILE A 211 2.77 -5.81 -11.23
N LYS A 212 1.82 -5.85 -12.16
CA LYS A 212 1.92 -6.73 -13.32
C LYS A 212 3.12 -6.32 -14.16
N THR A 213 4.22 -7.06 -14.05
CA THR A 213 5.34 -6.99 -15.00
C THR A 213 4.98 -7.83 -16.21
N ASN A 214 4.93 -7.19 -17.38
CA ASN A 214 4.78 -7.87 -18.66
C ASN A 214 6.06 -8.62 -19.04
#